data_AF-A0A7X7NB96-F1
#
_entry.id   AF-A0A7X7NB96-F1
#
_cell.length_a   1.000
_cell.length_b   1.000
_cell.length_c   1.000
_cell.angle_alpha   90.00
_cell.angle_beta   90.00
_cell.angle_gamma   90.00
#
_symmetry.space_group_name_H-M   'P 1'
#
loop_
_entity.id
_entity.type
_entity.pdbx_description
1 polymer ?
#
loop_
_entity_poly.entity_id
_entity_poly.type
_entity_poly.pdbx_seq_one_letter_code
_entity_poly.pdbx_strand_id
1 'polypeptide(L)'
;MLSFILSFLGSAIIWIVVELSWAGSHPVWCSIIGIVSFLAIFILINRRINSSLEVILKDVQQKIIASQERLKREIQMYQQKGQFGKALQEKMEKKQADTIHEALPLLDAIEPFRKWNFIAGRQADMMRGQLLYQIKEYDASAPFLEKAFAVDPLIFTMKMALKYRQGKLEEVEKMYHKGVKRFKGDKTVLIYALYSWILVKNNKIQDATIVLDEAKKETENKVLKDNWEHLANGRVKRFSNAELGEQWFSLNLEEQKPIRQKAQLPFGGHAKHMMR
;
A
#
# COMPACT_ATOMS: atom_id res chain seq x y z
N MET A 1 5.43 23.45 5.82
CA MET A 1 4.88 24.75 6.26
C MET A 1 5.98 25.81 6.34
N LEU A 2 7.14 25.49 6.94
CA LEU A 2 8.29 26.39 7.01
C LEU A 2 8.79 26.89 5.64
N SER A 3 8.79 26.03 4.61
CA SER A 3 9.18 26.41 3.25
C SER A 3 8.32 27.55 2.71
N PHE A 4 7.00 27.52 2.94
CA PHE A 4 6.08 28.55 2.48
C PHE A 4 6.34 29.89 3.19
N ILE A 5 6.56 29.85 4.51
CA ILE A 5 6.85 31.04 5.32
C ILE A 5 8.17 31.68 4.88
N LEU A 6 9.23 30.89 4.67
CA LEU A 6 10.53 31.39 4.22
C LEU A 6 10.49 31.95 2.79
N SER A 7 9.76 31.29 1.88
CA SER A 7 9.55 31.82 0.53
C SER A 7 8.76 33.13 0.55
N PHE A 8 7.76 33.25 1.44
CA PHE A 8 6.98 34.47 1.60
C PHE A 8 7.83 35.62 2.15
N LEU A 9 8.60 35.38 3.21
CA LEU A 9 9.52 36.37 3.78
C LEU A 9 10.62 36.78 2.78
N GLY A 10 11.23 35.81 2.09
CA GLY A 10 12.24 36.10 1.06
C GLY A 10 11.67 36.91 -0.11
N SER A 11 10.45 36.59 -0.54
CA SER A 11 9.74 37.38 -1.55
C SER A 11 9.40 38.79 -1.08
N ALA A 12 8.99 38.96 0.18
CA ALA A 12 8.68 40.28 0.73
C ALA A 12 9.93 41.17 0.80
N ILE A 13 11.07 40.60 1.17
CA ILE A 13 12.36 41.32 1.17
C ILE A 13 12.74 41.72 -0.26
N ILE A 14 12.64 40.81 -1.24
CA ILE A 14 12.93 41.13 -2.65
C ILE A 14 12.00 42.22 -3.17
N TRP A 15 10.72 42.17 -2.82
CA TRP A 15 9.75 43.20 -3.19
C TRP A 15 10.12 44.58 -2.64
N ILE A 16 10.45 44.68 -1.34
CA ILE A 16 10.89 45.93 -0.69
C ILE A 16 12.19 46.45 -1.33
N VAL A 17 13.15 45.58 -1.62
CA VAL A 17 14.43 45.96 -2.23
C VAL A 17 14.23 46.51 -3.65
N VAL A 18 13.36 45.90 -4.45
CA VAL A 18 13.06 46.36 -5.82
C VAL A 18 12.35 47.72 -5.80
N GLU A 19 11.43 47.93 -4.86
CA GLU A 19 10.74 49.22 -4.68
C GLU A 19 11.70 50.34 -4.25
N LEU A 20 12.63 50.05 -3.34
CA LEU A 20 13.63 51.03 -2.87
C LEU A 20 14.72 51.32 -3.91
N SER A 21 15.09 50.33 -4.74
CA SER A 21 16.23 50.45 -5.67
C SER A 21 15.86 51.15 -6.98
N TRP A 22 14.58 51.12 -7.37
CA TRP A 22 14.10 51.76 -8.60
C TRP A 22 13.02 52.80 -8.28
N ALA A 23 13.46 54.04 -8.04
CA ALA A 23 12.57 55.19 -7.91
C ALA A 23 11.79 55.39 -9.23
N GLY A 24 10.51 55.00 -9.24
CA GLY A 24 9.62 55.08 -10.42
C GLY A 24 9.20 53.73 -11.02
N SER A 25 9.57 52.59 -10.42
CA SER A 25 9.06 51.28 -10.84
C SER A 25 7.54 51.20 -10.71
N HIS A 26 6.86 50.81 -11.80
CA HIS A 26 5.41 50.64 -11.80
C HIS A 26 5.01 49.55 -10.78
N PRO A 27 4.05 49.79 -9.84
CA PRO A 27 3.70 48.86 -8.76
C PRO A 27 3.35 47.43 -9.21
N VAL A 28 2.88 47.29 -10.46
CA VAL A 28 2.54 46.02 -11.10
C VAL A 28 3.80 45.17 -11.35
N TRP A 29 4.90 45.76 -11.83
CA TRP A 29 6.14 45.04 -12.11
C TRP A 29 6.82 44.56 -10.83
N CYS A 30 6.82 45.37 -9.77
CA CYS A 30 7.31 44.95 -8.45
C CYS A 30 6.52 43.74 -7.93
N SER A 31 5.20 43.75 -8.09
CA SER A 31 4.33 42.65 -7.68
C SER A 31 4.59 41.36 -8.47
N ILE A 32 4.78 41.45 -9.79
CA ILE A 32 5.14 40.29 -10.63
C ILE A 32 6.49 39.70 -10.21
N ILE A 33 7.51 40.55 -10.01
CA ILE A 33 8.84 40.12 -9.56
C ILE A 33 8.75 39.46 -8.18
N GLY A 34 7.95 39.99 -7.27
CA GLY A 34 7.67 39.37 -5.97
C GLY A 34 7.10 37.96 -6.14
N ILE A 35 6.02 37.80 -6.90
CA ILE A 35 5.38 36.49 -7.13
C ILE A 35 6.34 35.48 -7.79
N VAL A 36 7.09 35.90 -8.81
CA VAL A 36 8.09 35.04 -9.46
C VAL A 36 9.20 34.65 -8.48
N SER A 37 9.68 35.59 -7.66
CA SER A 37 10.71 35.34 -6.65
C SER A 37 10.21 34.38 -5.57
N PHE A 38 8.97 34.56 -5.12
CA PHE A 38 8.30 33.65 -4.20
C PHE A 38 8.28 32.23 -4.76
N LEU A 39 7.79 32.06 -6.00
CA LEU A 39 7.71 30.76 -6.66
C LEU A 39 9.09 30.13 -6.84
N ALA A 40 10.09 30.90 -7.27
CA ALA A 40 11.46 30.41 -7.45
C ALA A 40 12.06 29.91 -6.14
N ILE A 41 11.99 30.69 -5.06
CA ILE A 41 12.50 30.30 -3.74
C ILE A 41 11.74 29.08 -3.21
N PHE A 42 10.42 29.05 -3.37
CA PHE A 42 9.58 27.94 -2.94
C PHE A 42 9.93 26.63 -3.65
N ILE A 43 10.07 26.67 -4.97
CA ILE A 43 10.46 25.51 -5.78
C ILE A 43 11.85 25.00 -5.37
N LEU A 44 12.82 25.90 -5.17
CA LEU A 44 14.19 25.51 -4.79
C LEU A 44 14.25 24.83 -3.42
N ILE A 45 13.59 25.43 -2.40
CA ILE A 45 13.53 24.86 -1.05
C ILE A 45 12.82 23.49 -1.10
N ASN A 46 11.65 23.41 -1.75
CA ASN A 46 10.87 22.18 -1.81
C ASN A 46 11.61 21.07 -2.57
N ARG A 47 12.28 21.40 -3.68
CA ARG A 47 13.08 20.44 -4.45
C ARG A 47 14.23 19.86 -3.62
N ARG A 48 14.93 20.69 -2.83
CA ARG A 48 16.03 20.23 -1.97
C ARG A 48 15.53 19.26 -0.88
N ILE A 49 14.45 19.63 -0.20
CA ILE A 49 13.87 18.81 0.86
C ILE A 49 13.33 17.49 0.29
N ASN A 50 12.59 17.54 -0.82
CA ASN A 50 12.01 16.35 -1.44
C ASN A 50 13.08 15.38 -1.93
N SER A 51 14.18 15.88 -2.51
CA SER A 51 15.29 15.02 -2.92
C SER A 51 15.92 14.29 -1.72
N SER A 52 16.09 14.94 -0.58
CA SER A 52 16.61 14.28 0.64
C SER A 52 15.64 13.22 1.18
N LEU A 53 14.35 13.50 1.16
CA LEU A 53 13.31 12.57 1.57
C LEU A 53 13.21 11.35 0.65
N GLU A 54 13.29 11.58 -0.67
CA GLU A 54 13.30 10.52 -1.69
C GLU A 54 14.47 9.57 -1.48
N VAL A 55 15.65 10.07 -1.13
CA VAL A 55 16.82 9.24 -0.79
C VAL A 55 16.51 8.34 0.41
N ILE A 56 15.98 8.88 1.51
CA ILE A 56 15.66 8.09 2.70
C ILE A 56 14.63 7.01 2.40
N LEU A 57 13.55 7.37 1.70
CA LEU A 57 12.51 6.40 1.32
C LEU A 57 13.06 5.33 0.36
N LYS A 58 13.92 5.73 -0.57
CA LYS A 58 14.59 4.83 -1.51
C LYS A 58 15.52 3.87 -0.80
N ASP A 59 16.26 4.32 0.21
CA ASP A 59 17.16 3.46 1.00
C ASP A 59 16.36 2.36 1.73
N VAL A 60 15.22 2.72 2.32
CA VAL A 60 14.32 1.73 2.94
C VAL A 60 13.78 0.77 1.89
N GLN A 61 13.26 1.28 0.77
CA GLN A 61 12.74 0.44 -0.31
C GLN A 61 13.81 -0.51 -0.85
N GLN A 62 15.03 -0.02 -1.10
CA GLN A 62 16.15 -0.84 -1.57
C GLN A 62 16.52 -1.92 -0.55
N LYS A 63 16.56 -1.59 0.75
CA LYS A 63 16.80 -2.58 1.80
C LYS A 63 15.76 -3.69 1.80
N ILE A 64 14.47 -3.33 1.67
CA ILE A 64 13.37 -4.29 1.59
C ILE A 64 13.44 -5.12 0.31
N ILE A 65 13.63 -4.50 -0.85
CA ILE A 65 13.72 -5.20 -2.16
C ILE A 65 14.90 -6.17 -2.15
N ALA A 66 16.08 -5.74 -1.72
CA ALA A 66 17.26 -6.59 -1.66
C ALA A 66 17.05 -7.80 -0.72
N SER A 67 16.35 -7.60 0.41
CA SER A 67 15.99 -8.71 1.29
C SER A 67 14.96 -9.64 0.66
N GLN A 68 13.92 -9.11 0.00
CA GLN A 68 12.92 -9.91 -0.71
C GLN A 68 13.56 -10.76 -1.82
N GLU A 69 14.51 -10.22 -2.58
CA GLU A 69 15.24 -10.98 -3.59
C GLU A 69 16.10 -12.10 -2.99
N ARG A 70 16.72 -11.86 -1.83
CA ARG A 70 17.46 -12.89 -1.09
C ARG A 70 16.50 -13.98 -0.59
N LEU A 71 15.36 -13.59 -0.02
CA LEU A 71 14.32 -14.51 0.44
C LEU A 71 13.75 -15.34 -0.72
N LYS A 72 13.43 -14.72 -1.86
CA LYS A 72 12.93 -15.41 -3.06
C LYS A 72 13.92 -16.45 -3.58
N ARG A 73 15.21 -16.10 -3.67
CA ARG A 73 16.27 -17.04 -4.07
C ARG A 73 16.39 -18.20 -3.09
N GLU A 74 16.34 -17.92 -1.79
CA GLU A 74 16.38 -18.95 -0.75
C GLU A 74 15.17 -19.89 -0.82
N ILE A 75 13.95 -19.35 -0.96
CA ILE A 75 12.73 -20.13 -1.18
C ILE A 75 12.89 -21.04 -2.40
N GLN A 76 13.36 -20.50 -3.54
CA GLN A 76 13.55 -21.26 -4.77
C GLN A 76 14.53 -22.41 -4.59
N MET A 77 15.65 -22.19 -3.88
CA MET A 77 16.63 -23.24 -3.59
C MET A 77 16.02 -24.36 -2.73
N TYR A 78 15.25 -24.03 -1.68
CA TYR A 78 14.62 -25.04 -0.82
C TYR A 78 13.45 -25.76 -1.50
N GLN A 79 12.71 -25.06 -2.37
CA GLN A 79 11.66 -25.68 -3.21
C GLN A 79 12.26 -26.70 -4.16
N GLN A 80 13.37 -26.36 -4.85
CA GLN A 80 14.08 -27.31 -5.72
C GLN A 80 14.61 -28.53 -4.98
N LYS A 81 15.03 -28.35 -3.72
CA LYS A 81 15.49 -29.45 -2.85
C LYS A 81 14.36 -30.29 -2.25
N GLY A 82 13.09 -29.96 -2.51
CA GLY A 82 11.94 -30.66 -1.94
C GLY A 82 11.78 -30.48 -0.42
N GLN A 83 12.47 -29.50 0.18
CA GLN A 83 12.52 -29.26 1.63
C GLN A 83 11.61 -28.10 2.08
N PHE A 84 10.57 -27.78 1.30
CA PHE A 84 9.63 -26.73 1.67
C PHE A 84 8.64 -27.24 2.73
N GLY A 85 8.83 -26.82 3.97
CA GLY A 85 8.00 -27.20 5.11
C GLY A 85 7.70 -26.04 6.05
N LYS A 86 6.82 -26.28 7.03
CA LYS A 86 6.33 -25.27 7.99
C LYS A 86 7.46 -24.56 8.75
N ALA A 87 8.47 -25.32 9.22
CA ALA A 87 9.63 -24.76 9.91
C ALA A 87 10.46 -23.81 9.02
N LEU A 88 10.55 -24.10 7.72
CA LEU A 88 11.20 -23.20 6.78
C LEU A 88 10.35 -21.94 6.57
N GLN A 89 9.03 -22.09 6.42
CA GLN A 89 8.12 -20.94 6.31
C GLN A 89 8.25 -20.00 7.51
N GLU A 90 8.22 -20.52 8.73
CA GLU A 90 8.41 -19.73 9.96
C GLU A 90 9.78 -19.04 10.00
N LYS A 91 10.84 -19.73 9.57
CA LYS A 91 12.18 -19.14 9.46
C LYS A 91 12.21 -17.98 8.46
N MET A 92 11.49 -18.10 7.35
CA MET A 92 11.40 -17.04 6.34
C MET A 92 10.56 -15.86 6.84
N GLU A 93 9.43 -16.11 7.52
CA GLU A 93 8.61 -15.07 8.16
C GLU A 93 9.43 -14.30 9.20
N LYS A 94 10.21 -15.00 10.03
CA LYS A 94 11.10 -14.37 11.01
C LYS A 94 12.17 -13.50 10.34
N LYS A 95 12.84 -14.00 9.31
CA LYS A 95 13.88 -13.24 8.59
C LYS A 95 13.30 -12.00 7.89
N GLN A 96 12.07 -12.08 7.40
CA GLN A 96 11.34 -10.94 6.86
C GLN A 96 11.04 -9.91 7.96
N ALA A 97 10.60 -10.35 9.13
CA ALA A 97 10.37 -9.49 10.29
C ALA A 97 11.65 -8.78 10.74
N ASP A 98 12.75 -9.52 10.91
CA ASP A 98 14.05 -8.96 11.30
C ASP A 98 14.51 -7.88 10.32
N THR A 99 14.40 -8.14 9.01
CA THR A 99 14.75 -7.14 7.98
C THR A 99 13.91 -5.86 8.13
N ILE A 100 12.61 -6.01 8.35
CA ILE A 100 11.70 -4.87 8.48
C ILE A 100 12.05 -4.10 9.75
N HIS A 101 12.30 -4.76 10.87
CA HIS A 101 12.76 -4.10 12.10
C HIS A 101 14.04 -3.31 11.90
N GLU A 102 15.01 -3.82 11.13
CA GLU A 102 16.21 -3.06 10.82
C GLU A 102 15.99 -1.92 9.82
N ALA A 103 14.87 -1.89 9.10
CA ALA A 103 14.54 -0.85 8.13
C ALA A 103 13.72 0.28 8.76
N LEU A 104 12.94 0.01 9.82
CA LEU A 104 12.11 1.00 10.50
C LEU A 104 12.90 2.21 11.05
N PRO A 105 14.10 2.06 11.65
CA PRO A 105 14.89 3.20 12.14
C PRO A 105 15.37 4.14 11.03
N LEU A 106 15.54 3.63 9.79
CA LEU A 106 15.94 4.48 8.66
C LEU A 106 14.86 5.55 8.38
N LEU A 107 13.59 5.27 8.70
CA LEU A 107 12.51 6.24 8.59
C LEU A 107 12.58 7.36 9.64
N ASP A 108 13.31 7.18 10.73
CA ASP A 108 13.47 8.25 11.74
C ASP A 108 14.30 9.42 11.20
N ALA A 109 15.13 9.19 10.17
CA ALA A 109 15.85 10.25 9.47
C ALA A 109 14.93 11.28 8.79
N ILE A 110 13.63 10.99 8.65
CA ILE A 110 12.63 11.89 8.07
C ILE A 110 12.16 12.96 9.09
N GLU A 111 12.31 12.72 10.38
CA GLU A 111 11.75 13.57 11.43
C GLU A 111 12.18 15.05 11.34
N PRO A 112 13.46 15.39 11.05
CA PRO A 112 13.87 16.78 10.87
C PRO A 112 13.14 17.47 9.69
N PHE A 113 12.81 16.72 8.65
CA PHE A 113 12.18 17.23 7.43
C PHE A 113 10.65 17.34 7.54
N ARG A 114 10.03 16.69 8.52
CA ARG A 114 8.56 16.67 8.72
C ARG A 114 7.96 18.07 8.89
N LYS A 115 8.68 19.00 9.55
CA LYS A 115 8.25 20.40 9.72
C LYS A 115 8.25 21.19 8.40
N TRP A 116 9.12 20.78 7.48
CA TRP A 116 9.26 21.40 6.16
C TRP A 116 8.24 20.84 5.18
N ASN A 117 8.16 19.51 5.07
CA ASN A 117 7.22 18.79 4.23
C ASN A 117 6.35 17.81 5.05
N PHE A 118 5.16 18.28 5.41
CA PHE A 118 4.17 17.49 6.14
C PHE A 118 3.67 16.26 5.36
N ILE A 119 3.54 16.39 4.04
CA ILE A 119 3.04 15.32 3.17
C ILE A 119 4.03 14.16 3.16
N ALA A 120 5.32 14.44 3.03
CA ALA A 120 6.36 13.42 3.09
C ALA A 120 6.42 12.76 4.47
N GLY A 121 6.24 13.52 5.55
CA GLY A 121 6.10 12.96 6.90
C GLY A 121 4.95 11.96 7.02
N ARG A 122 3.82 12.22 6.35
CA ARG A 122 2.68 11.27 6.27
C ARG A 122 2.94 10.07 5.36
N GLN A 123 3.70 10.26 4.29
CA GLN A 123 4.11 9.16 3.40
C GLN A 123 5.05 8.18 4.15
N ALA A 124 5.97 8.71 4.95
CA ALA A 124 6.81 7.92 5.84
C ALA A 124 5.98 7.12 6.86
N ASP A 125 5.00 7.76 7.50
CA ASP A 125 4.07 7.06 8.41
C ASP A 125 3.30 5.95 7.69
N MET A 126 2.80 6.21 6.49
CA MET A 126 2.11 5.20 5.69
C MET A 126 3.00 3.98 5.43
N MET A 127 4.24 4.21 4.99
CA MET A 127 5.18 3.13 4.72
C MET A 127 5.55 2.37 5.99
N ARG A 128 5.78 3.08 7.10
CA ARG A 128 6.00 2.48 8.44
C ARG A 128 4.82 1.59 8.83
N GLY A 129 3.60 2.10 8.71
CA GLY A 129 2.38 1.35 9.01
C GLY A 129 2.23 0.11 8.14
N GLN A 130 2.52 0.21 6.83
CA GLN A 130 2.44 -0.92 5.91
C GLN A 130 3.49 -2.00 6.22
N LEU A 131 4.73 -1.61 6.54
CA LEU A 131 5.79 -2.55 6.90
C LEU A 131 5.46 -3.30 8.20
N LEU A 132 5.01 -2.60 9.24
CA LEU A 132 4.54 -3.20 10.50
C LEU A 132 3.34 -4.13 10.25
N TYR A 133 2.41 -3.74 9.38
CA TYR A 133 1.27 -4.57 9.01
C TYR A 133 1.71 -5.88 8.34
N GLN A 134 2.71 -5.81 7.46
CA GLN A 134 3.22 -6.96 6.71
C GLN A 134 3.80 -8.03 7.65
N ILE A 135 4.44 -7.62 8.75
CA ILE A 135 5.00 -8.52 9.76
C ILE A 135 4.00 -8.85 10.87
N LYS A 136 2.72 -8.53 10.67
CA LYS A 136 1.60 -8.83 11.56
C LYS A 136 1.67 -8.09 12.92
N GLU A 137 2.46 -7.01 13.01
CA GLU A 137 2.48 -6.12 14.18
C GLU A 137 1.38 -5.06 14.09
N TYR A 138 0.13 -5.52 14.23
CA TYR A 138 -1.05 -4.71 13.98
C TYR A 138 -1.22 -3.53 14.94
N ASP A 139 -0.88 -3.70 16.22
CA ASP A 139 -1.02 -2.65 17.23
C ASP A 139 -0.02 -1.51 16.99
N ALA A 140 1.21 -1.85 16.60
CA ALA A 140 2.22 -0.86 16.21
C ALA A 140 1.87 -0.19 14.87
N SER A 141 1.28 -0.93 13.93
CA SER A 141 0.87 -0.42 12.61
C SER A 141 -0.30 0.58 12.68
N ALA A 142 -1.31 0.29 13.52
CA ALA A 142 -2.56 1.04 13.61
C ALA A 142 -2.40 2.57 13.72
N PRO A 143 -1.61 3.14 14.64
CA PRO A 143 -1.50 4.60 14.78
C PRO A 143 -0.92 5.28 13.53
N PHE A 144 -0.10 4.57 12.76
CA PHE A 144 0.47 5.10 11.52
C PHE A 144 -0.52 5.01 10.36
N LEU A 145 -1.18 3.87 10.17
CA LEU A 145 -2.17 3.70 9.10
C LEU A 145 -3.42 4.56 9.32
N GLU A 146 -3.84 4.80 10.56
CA GLU A 146 -4.95 5.70 10.86
C GLU A 146 -4.70 7.13 10.36
N LYS A 147 -3.47 7.63 10.54
CA LYS A 147 -3.04 8.96 10.10
C LYS A 147 -2.66 9.03 8.61
N ALA A 148 -2.36 7.88 8.00
CA ALA A 148 -1.99 7.80 6.59
C ALA A 148 -3.11 8.32 5.67
N PHE A 149 -2.71 8.99 4.59
CA PHE A 149 -3.63 9.40 3.53
C PHE A 149 -4.20 8.15 2.86
N ALA A 150 -5.48 7.85 3.09
CA ALA A 150 -6.13 6.71 2.45
C ALA A 150 -6.55 7.02 1.00
N VAL A 151 -5.62 7.55 0.19
CA VAL A 151 -5.79 7.79 -1.26
C VAL A 151 -5.56 6.48 -2.03
N ASP A 152 -4.82 5.55 -1.44
CA ASP A 152 -4.58 4.24 -1.97
C ASP A 152 -5.65 3.23 -1.47
N PRO A 153 -6.30 2.45 -2.37
CA PRO A 153 -7.31 1.47 -1.98
C PRO A 153 -6.80 0.33 -1.09
N LEU A 154 -5.53 -0.08 -1.26
CA LEU A 154 -4.93 -1.12 -0.43
C LEU A 154 -4.74 -0.61 1.00
N ILE A 155 -4.19 0.60 1.18
CA ILE A 155 -4.07 1.21 2.51
C ILE A 155 -5.45 1.41 3.15
N PHE A 156 -6.46 1.81 2.36
CA PHE A 156 -7.84 1.92 2.85
C PHE A 156 -8.39 0.59 3.37
N THR A 157 -8.17 -0.50 2.63
CA THR A 157 -8.64 -1.84 3.00
C THR A 157 -7.84 -2.45 4.13
N MET A 158 -6.53 -2.20 4.25
CA MET A 158 -5.72 -2.55 5.42
C MET A 158 -6.27 -1.91 6.69
N LYS A 159 -6.62 -0.61 6.65
CA LYS A 159 -7.28 0.08 7.78
C LYS A 159 -8.61 -0.57 8.13
N MET A 160 -9.42 -0.90 7.12
CA MET A 160 -10.70 -1.58 7.33
C MET A 160 -10.50 -2.97 7.96
N ALA A 161 -9.49 -3.72 7.53
CA ALA A 161 -9.10 -5.00 8.11
C ALA A 161 -8.63 -4.86 9.57
N LEU A 162 -7.89 -3.81 9.93
CA LEU A 162 -7.54 -3.51 11.33
C LEU A 162 -8.78 -3.27 12.18
N LYS A 163 -9.76 -2.48 11.69
CA LYS A 163 -11.02 -2.26 12.41
C LYS A 163 -11.83 -3.54 12.61
N TYR A 164 -11.84 -4.41 11.60
CA TYR A 164 -12.44 -5.74 11.72
C TYR A 164 -11.76 -6.58 12.80
N ARG A 165 -10.42 -6.63 12.84
CA ARG A 165 -9.67 -7.32 13.89
C ARG A 165 -9.94 -6.78 15.30
N GLN A 166 -10.20 -5.47 15.41
CA GLN A 166 -10.59 -4.83 16.66
C GLN A 166 -12.06 -5.10 17.06
N GLY A 167 -12.82 -5.88 16.28
CA GLY A 167 -14.24 -6.16 16.53
C GLY A 167 -15.18 -5.01 16.20
N LYS A 168 -14.70 -3.94 15.57
CA LYS A 168 -15.44 -2.70 15.31
C LYS A 168 -16.24 -2.79 14.01
N LEU A 169 -17.22 -3.69 13.96
CA LEU A 169 -18.01 -3.98 12.76
C LEU A 169 -18.77 -2.76 12.22
N GLU A 170 -19.31 -1.91 13.09
CA GLU A 170 -19.99 -0.68 12.66
C GLU A 170 -19.02 0.31 11.98
N GLU A 171 -17.79 0.42 12.47
CA GLU A 171 -16.77 1.25 11.83
C GLU A 171 -16.38 0.69 10.46
N VAL A 172 -16.30 -0.64 10.33
CA VAL A 172 -16.04 -1.32 9.06
C VAL A 172 -17.13 -1.01 8.04
N GLU A 173 -18.40 -1.10 8.41
CA GLU A 173 -19.53 -0.79 7.52
C GLU A 173 -19.52 0.68 7.08
N LYS A 174 -19.28 1.62 8.01
CA LYS A 174 -19.10 3.05 7.69
C LYS A 174 -17.93 3.27 6.73
N MET A 175 -16.82 2.55 6.93
CA MET A 175 -15.67 2.60 6.03
C MET A 175 -16.01 2.02 4.65
N TYR A 176 -16.73 0.90 4.57
CA TYR A 176 -17.17 0.33 3.30
C TYR A 176 -17.95 1.36 2.47
N HIS A 177 -19.01 1.95 3.05
CA HIS A 177 -19.82 2.95 2.35
C HIS A 177 -19.02 4.18 1.93
N LYS A 178 -18.07 4.63 2.77
CA LYS A 178 -17.15 5.72 2.42
C LYS A 178 -16.21 5.33 1.28
N GLY A 179 -15.74 4.09 1.28
CA GLY A 179 -14.84 3.52 0.28
C GLY A 179 -15.47 3.47 -1.11
N VAL A 180 -16.64 2.86 -1.24
CA VAL A 180 -17.36 2.74 -2.53
C VAL A 180 -17.83 4.08 -3.11
N LYS A 181 -18.05 5.09 -2.25
CA LYS A 181 -18.31 6.47 -2.68
C LYS A 181 -17.04 7.17 -3.17
N ARG A 182 -15.91 6.94 -2.50
CA ARG A 182 -14.63 7.60 -2.77
C ARG A 182 -13.90 7.02 -3.98
N PHE A 183 -13.89 5.71 -4.11
CA PHE A 183 -13.19 4.98 -5.17
C PHE A 183 -14.18 4.53 -6.24
N LYS A 184 -13.70 4.28 -7.46
CA LYS A 184 -14.51 3.86 -8.61
C LYS A 184 -13.79 2.80 -9.45
N GLY A 185 -14.56 1.99 -10.17
CA GLY A 185 -14.06 0.90 -11.02
C GLY A 185 -13.17 -0.07 -10.25
N ASP A 186 -12.07 -0.51 -10.87
CA ASP A 186 -11.14 -1.49 -10.29
C ASP A 186 -10.63 -1.15 -8.88
N LYS A 187 -10.56 0.13 -8.52
CA LYS A 187 -10.10 0.59 -7.21
C LYS A 187 -11.05 0.18 -6.07
N THR A 188 -12.31 -0.15 -6.33
CA THR A 188 -13.25 -0.63 -5.31
C THR A 188 -13.23 -2.15 -5.14
N VAL A 189 -12.59 -2.90 -6.04
CA VAL A 189 -12.60 -4.38 -6.03
C VAL A 189 -12.19 -4.93 -4.68
N LEU A 190 -11.07 -4.47 -4.13
CA LEU A 190 -10.56 -4.95 -2.85
C LEU A 190 -11.47 -4.55 -1.67
N ILE A 191 -12.18 -3.43 -1.78
CA ILE A 191 -13.13 -2.95 -0.77
C ILE A 191 -14.38 -3.85 -0.74
N TYR A 192 -14.95 -4.14 -1.91
CA TYR A 192 -16.06 -5.08 -2.05
C TYR A 192 -15.66 -6.49 -1.62
N ALA A 193 -14.48 -6.96 -2.04
CA ALA A 193 -13.94 -8.26 -1.66
C ALA A 193 -13.81 -8.41 -0.14
N LEU A 194 -13.23 -7.41 0.52
CA LEU A 194 -13.06 -7.43 1.98
C LEU A 194 -14.40 -7.38 2.70
N TYR A 195 -15.31 -6.47 2.32
CA TYR A 195 -16.58 -6.33 3.02
C TYR A 195 -17.49 -7.55 2.85
N SER A 196 -17.62 -8.07 1.64
CA SER A 196 -18.38 -9.30 1.38
C SER A 196 -17.80 -10.50 2.14
N TRP A 197 -16.46 -10.62 2.22
CA TRP A 197 -15.81 -11.64 3.03
C TRP A 197 -16.13 -11.51 4.52
N ILE A 198 -16.09 -10.29 5.06
CA ILE A 198 -16.46 -10.02 6.46
C ILE A 198 -17.91 -10.44 6.73
N LEU A 199 -18.83 -10.14 5.82
CA LEU A 199 -20.24 -10.55 5.93
C LEU A 199 -20.39 -12.08 5.92
N VAL A 200 -19.70 -12.77 5.01
CA VAL A 200 -19.69 -14.25 4.96
C VAL A 200 -19.14 -14.85 6.25
N LYS A 201 -18.04 -14.32 6.80
CA LYS A 201 -17.46 -14.78 8.07
C LYS A 201 -18.39 -14.56 9.27
N ASN A 202 -19.23 -13.54 9.22
CA ASN A 202 -20.25 -13.26 10.23
C ASN A 202 -21.60 -13.95 9.93
N ASN A 203 -21.64 -14.92 9.02
CA ASN A 203 -22.84 -15.65 8.61
C ASN A 203 -23.97 -14.77 8.02
N LYS A 204 -23.64 -13.56 7.56
CA LYS A 204 -24.56 -12.62 6.90
C LYS A 204 -24.55 -12.84 5.38
N ILE A 205 -24.97 -14.03 4.94
CA ILE A 205 -24.83 -14.47 3.55
C ILE A 205 -25.71 -13.65 2.58
N GLN A 206 -26.92 -13.28 3.01
CA GLN A 206 -27.83 -12.45 2.21
C GLN A 206 -27.24 -11.07 1.94
N ASP A 207 -26.77 -10.39 3.00
CA ASP A 207 -26.10 -9.09 2.89
C ASP A 207 -24.87 -9.16 1.99
N ALA A 208 -24.06 -10.22 2.12
CA ALA A 208 -22.89 -10.43 1.26
C ALA A 208 -23.28 -10.56 -0.22
N THR A 209 -24.41 -11.23 -0.50
CA THR A 209 -24.93 -11.41 -1.87
C THR A 209 -25.40 -10.08 -2.46
N ILE A 210 -26.05 -9.22 -1.66
CA ILE A 210 -26.47 -7.87 -2.06
C ILE A 210 -25.25 -7.01 -2.40
N VAL A 211 -24.23 -7.01 -1.53
CA VAL A 211 -22.97 -6.29 -1.75
C VAL A 211 -22.27 -6.73 -3.04
N LEU A 212 -22.25 -8.04 -3.32
CA LEU A 212 -21.62 -8.55 -4.54
C LEU A 212 -22.46 -8.29 -5.80
N ASP A 213 -23.79 -8.17 -5.68
CA ASP A 213 -24.64 -7.78 -6.81
C ASP A 213 -24.38 -6.34 -7.27
N GLU A 214 -24.11 -5.44 -6.31
CA GLU A 214 -23.60 -4.10 -6.58
C GLU A 214 -22.19 -4.15 -7.18
N ALA A 215 -21.29 -4.92 -6.56
CA ALA A 215 -19.89 -4.97 -6.96
C ALA A 215 -19.67 -5.41 -8.42
N LYS A 216 -20.43 -6.40 -8.91
CA LYS A 216 -20.33 -6.86 -10.31
C LYS A 216 -20.76 -5.80 -11.33
N LYS A 217 -21.66 -4.88 -10.96
CA LYS A 217 -22.11 -3.77 -11.81
C LYS A 217 -21.06 -2.66 -11.86
N GLU A 218 -20.39 -2.40 -10.75
CA GLU A 218 -19.44 -1.29 -10.62
C GLU A 218 -18.01 -1.63 -11.09
N THR A 219 -17.61 -2.91 -11.06
CA THR A 219 -16.20 -3.30 -11.27
C THR A 219 -15.97 -4.27 -12.41
N GLU A 220 -17.01 -4.95 -12.91
CA GLU A 220 -16.91 -6.05 -13.88
C GLU A 220 -15.89 -7.15 -13.51
N ASN A 221 -15.43 -7.20 -12.25
CA ASN A 221 -14.37 -8.09 -11.83
C ASN A 221 -14.88 -9.54 -11.76
N LYS A 222 -14.18 -10.44 -12.48
CA LYS A 222 -14.54 -11.86 -12.57
C LYS A 222 -14.64 -12.53 -11.21
N VAL A 223 -13.71 -12.27 -10.28
CA VAL A 223 -13.70 -12.91 -8.96
C VAL A 223 -14.94 -12.52 -8.15
N LEU A 224 -15.32 -11.24 -8.18
CA LEU A 224 -16.52 -10.76 -7.48
C LEU A 224 -17.80 -11.31 -8.10
N LYS A 225 -17.84 -11.43 -9.43
CA LYS A 225 -18.96 -12.05 -10.15
C LYS A 225 -19.10 -13.54 -9.80
N ASP A 226 -18.01 -14.29 -9.83
CA ASP A 226 -18.01 -15.73 -9.50
C ASP A 226 -18.43 -15.95 -8.03
N ASN A 227 -17.93 -15.10 -7.12
CA ASN A 227 -18.33 -15.12 -5.71
C ASN A 227 -19.82 -14.82 -5.53
N TRP A 228 -20.38 -13.86 -6.27
CA TRP A 228 -21.81 -13.59 -6.28
C TRP A 228 -22.61 -14.84 -6.72
N GLU A 229 -22.22 -15.48 -7.83
CA GLU A 229 -22.87 -16.70 -8.33
C GLU A 229 -22.75 -17.89 -7.37
N HIS A 230 -21.69 -17.93 -6.56
CA HIS A 230 -21.55 -18.93 -5.51
C HIS A 230 -22.53 -18.67 -4.37
N LEU A 231 -22.60 -17.44 -3.86
CA LEU A 231 -23.49 -17.11 -2.75
C LEU A 231 -24.98 -17.17 -3.14
N ALA A 232 -25.35 -16.64 -4.31
CA ALA A 232 -26.72 -16.67 -4.81
C ALA A 232 -27.27 -18.11 -4.97
N ASN A 233 -26.40 -19.07 -5.31
CA ASN A 233 -26.75 -20.48 -5.44
C ASN A 233 -26.55 -21.28 -4.13
N GLY A 234 -26.36 -20.63 -2.99
CA GLY A 234 -26.15 -21.28 -1.69
C GLY A 234 -24.81 -22.03 -1.56
N ARG A 235 -23.88 -21.86 -2.51
CA ARG A 235 -22.56 -22.52 -2.54
C ARG A 235 -21.53 -21.74 -1.71
N VAL A 236 -21.85 -21.44 -0.45
CA VAL A 236 -21.00 -20.64 0.46
C VAL A 236 -19.56 -21.19 0.57
N LYS A 237 -19.40 -22.52 0.54
CA LYS A 237 -18.08 -23.18 0.59
C LYS A 237 -17.16 -22.87 -0.61
N ARG A 238 -17.71 -22.37 -1.72
CA ARG A 238 -16.93 -21.99 -2.91
C ARG A 238 -16.52 -20.52 -2.92
N PHE A 239 -17.06 -19.70 -2.02
CA PHE A 239 -16.67 -18.29 -1.89
C PHE A 239 -15.17 -18.18 -1.58
N SER A 240 -14.44 -17.43 -2.40
CA SER A 240 -12.99 -17.27 -2.27
C SER A 240 -12.51 -16.00 -2.96
N ASN A 241 -11.69 -15.22 -2.27
CA ASN A 241 -11.01 -14.06 -2.83
C ASN A 241 -9.57 -14.38 -3.26
N ALA A 242 -9.14 -15.64 -3.20
CA ALA A 242 -7.77 -16.05 -3.48
C ALA A 242 -7.27 -15.67 -4.88
N GLU A 243 -8.18 -15.59 -5.87
CA GLU A 243 -7.85 -15.19 -7.25
C GLU A 243 -7.51 -13.69 -7.38
N LEU A 244 -7.80 -12.87 -6.37
CA LEU A 244 -7.31 -11.48 -6.30
C LEU A 244 -5.80 -11.40 -5.99
N GLY A 245 -5.17 -12.54 -5.68
CA GLY A 245 -3.72 -12.67 -5.56
C GLY A 245 -3.13 -11.86 -4.41
N GLU A 246 -1.94 -11.31 -4.64
CA GLU A 246 -1.10 -10.71 -3.60
C GLU A 246 -1.81 -9.60 -2.82
N GLN A 247 -2.65 -8.78 -3.48
CA GLN A 247 -3.39 -7.71 -2.81
C GLN A 247 -4.33 -8.25 -1.72
N TRP A 248 -5.05 -9.35 -2.01
CA TRP A 248 -5.92 -9.99 -1.01
C TRP A 248 -5.11 -10.56 0.16
N PHE A 249 -4.05 -11.31 -0.15
CA PHE A 249 -3.24 -11.96 0.88
C PHE A 249 -2.43 -10.97 1.71
N SER A 250 -2.09 -9.80 1.17
CA SER A 250 -1.43 -8.73 1.91
C SER A 250 -2.29 -8.17 3.06
N LEU A 251 -3.61 -8.42 3.06
CA LEU A 251 -4.49 -8.10 4.19
C LEU A 251 -4.31 -9.05 5.39
N ASN A 252 -3.55 -10.14 5.22
CA ASN A 252 -3.25 -11.13 6.27
C ASN A 252 -4.50 -11.77 6.92
N LEU A 253 -5.66 -11.73 6.26
CA LEU A 253 -6.91 -12.30 6.77
C LEU A 253 -7.07 -13.78 6.41
N GLU A 254 -6.37 -14.22 5.37
CA GLU A 254 -6.31 -15.60 4.92
C GLU A 254 -4.87 -15.96 4.53
N GLU A 255 -4.49 -17.23 4.69
CA GLU A 255 -3.19 -17.73 4.27
C GLU A 255 -3.22 -18.16 2.79
N GLN A 256 -2.13 -17.91 2.06
CA GLN A 256 -1.94 -18.45 0.73
C GLN A 256 -1.82 -19.97 0.80
N LYS A 257 -2.71 -20.69 0.13
CA LYS A 257 -2.54 -22.14 -0.06
C LYS A 257 -1.30 -22.36 -0.95
N PRO A 258 -0.37 -23.24 -0.58
CA PRO A 258 0.81 -23.49 -1.39
C PRO A 258 0.38 -23.98 -2.78
N ILE A 259 0.85 -23.28 -3.82
CA ILE A 259 0.65 -23.71 -5.21
C ILE A 259 1.36 -25.05 -5.35
N ARG A 260 0.61 -26.16 -5.39
CA ARG A 260 1.15 -27.44 -5.83
C ARG A 260 1.48 -27.27 -7.31
N GLN A 261 2.73 -26.92 -7.63
CA GLN A 261 3.22 -27.03 -9.00
C GLN A 261 3.04 -28.51 -9.37
N LYS A 262 2.15 -28.80 -10.33
CA LYS A 262 2.08 -30.13 -10.93
C LYS A 262 3.48 -30.40 -11.48
N ALA A 263 4.18 -31.37 -10.91
CA ALA A 263 5.44 -31.85 -11.46
C ALA A 263 5.19 -32.14 -12.94
N GLN A 264 5.83 -31.37 -13.83
CA GLN A 264 5.87 -31.72 -15.24
C GLN A 264 6.48 -33.11 -15.31
N LEU A 265 5.70 -34.07 -15.80
CA LEU A 265 6.20 -35.40 -16.11
C LEU A 265 7.45 -35.24 -16.98
N PRO A 266 8.57 -35.91 -16.66
CA PRO A 266 9.76 -35.81 -17.47
C PRO A 266 9.44 -36.32 -18.87
N PHE A 267 9.49 -35.44 -19.87
CA PHE A 267 9.53 -35.82 -21.27
C PHE A 267 10.75 -36.73 -21.47
N GLY A 268 10.50 -38.03 -21.53
CA GLY A 268 11.55 -39.06 -21.55
C GLY A 268 11.00 -40.47 -21.73
N GLY A 269 9.95 -40.62 -22.54
CA GLY A 269 9.51 -41.92 -23.02
C GLY A 269 10.62 -42.58 -23.83
N HIS A 270 11.22 -43.62 -23.27
CA HIS A 270 12.26 -44.42 -23.91
C HIS A 270 11.73 -45.06 -25.20
N ALA A 271 12.15 -44.54 -26.36
CA ALA A 271 12.12 -45.31 -27.60
C ALA A 271 13.31 -46.30 -27.56
N LYS A 272 13.11 -47.45 -26.91
CA LYS A 272 14.08 -48.55 -26.91
C LYS A 272 13.49 -49.72 -27.70
N HIS A 273 14.16 -50.03 -28.82
CA HIS A 273 14.10 -51.25 -29.64
C HIS A 273 12.80 -51.60 -30.37
N MET A 274 12.84 -51.46 -31.70
CA MET A 274 12.71 -52.62 -32.60
C MET A 274 13.37 -52.28 -33.96
N MET A 275 14.62 -52.72 -34.12
CA MET A 275 15.14 -53.15 -35.41
C MET A 275 15.21 -54.68 -35.35
N ARG A 276 14.28 -55.34 -36.05
CA ARG A 276 14.46 -56.54 -36.86
C ARG A 276 13.11 -56.99 -37.39
#